data_AF-A0AAN4ZB41-F1
#
_entry.id   AF-A0AAN4ZB41-F1
#
_cell.length_a   1.000
_cell.length_b   1.000
_cell.length_c   1.000
_cell.angle_alpha   90.00
_cell.angle_beta   90.00
_cell.angle_gamma   90.00
#
_symmetry.space_group_name_H-M   'P 1'
#
loop_
_entity.id
_entity.type
_entity.pdbx_description
1 polymer ?
#
loop_
_entity_poly.entity_id
_entity_poly.type
_entity_poly.pdbx_seq_one_letter_code
_entity_poly.pdbx_strand_id
1 'polypeptide(L)'
;LYATFLKWATDELCLSFFFAEWTARSMHISVTLAVLLHMAGVFHVAALSIVRYFTLKKLISGDNHIPWFSFRVCKWMILVIFISVFLAAFPLAAMCTVAKKDRHEDCVEKFPDLANVPSYELQMTEDEVLVTFNFWMFHLCDKLIPSLFLCVMTWLIVRKFNQV
;
A
#
# COMPACT_ATOMS: atom_id res chain seq x y z
N LEU A 1 5.76 -7.04 -3.53
CA LEU A 1 7.16 -7.52 -3.59
C LEU A 1 7.58 -8.14 -2.26
N TYR A 2 7.44 -7.44 -1.13
CA TYR A 2 7.83 -7.99 0.18
C TYR A 2 6.93 -9.15 0.64
N ALA A 3 5.60 -9.03 0.55
CA ALA A 3 4.67 -10.13 0.84
C ALA A 3 4.84 -11.34 -0.10
N THR A 4 5.23 -11.10 -1.35
CA THR A 4 5.52 -12.17 -2.33
C THR A 4 6.86 -12.86 -2.06
N PHE A 5 7.90 -12.11 -1.67
CA PHE A 5 9.19 -12.66 -1.27
C PHE A 5 9.09 -13.40 0.07
N LEU A 6 8.22 -12.94 0.97
CA LEU A 6 7.93 -13.58 2.24
C LEU A 6 7.16 -14.87 2.06
N LYS A 7 6.08 -14.86 1.25
CA LYS A 7 5.35 -16.06 0.86
C LYS A 7 6.28 -17.06 0.18
N TRP A 8 7.13 -16.61 -0.73
CA TRP A 8 8.15 -17.45 -1.34
C TRP A 8 9.16 -18.00 -0.30
N ALA A 9 9.60 -17.20 0.67
CA ALA A 9 10.53 -17.67 1.70
C ALA A 9 9.87 -18.64 2.70
N THR A 10 8.59 -18.48 3.02
CA THR A 10 7.84 -19.44 3.85
C THR A 10 7.56 -20.73 3.09
N ASP A 11 7.10 -20.64 1.85
CA ASP A 11 6.63 -21.78 1.06
C ASP A 11 7.81 -22.59 0.45
N GLU A 12 8.90 -21.92 0.06
CA GLU A 12 10.03 -22.58 -0.61
C GLU A 12 11.18 -22.94 0.30
N LEU A 13 11.61 -21.99 1.14
CA LEU A 13 12.79 -22.20 1.97
C LEU A 13 12.44 -22.94 3.28
N CYS A 14 11.14 -23.05 3.60
CA CYS A 14 10.65 -23.48 4.91
C CYS A 14 11.45 -22.86 6.06
N LEU A 15 11.97 -21.66 5.79
CA LEU A 15 12.84 -20.94 6.68
C LEU A 15 11.94 -20.43 7.76
N SER A 16 11.98 -21.19 8.83
CA SER A 16 11.33 -20.97 10.09
C SER A 16 11.84 -19.72 10.80
N PHE A 17 11.77 -18.56 10.16
CA PHE A 17 11.97 -17.27 10.81
C PHE A 17 10.82 -16.92 11.78
N PHE A 18 9.93 -17.88 12.09
CA PHE A 18 8.63 -17.67 12.73
C PHE A 18 8.26 -18.69 13.82
N PHE A 19 9.21 -19.22 14.59
CA PHE A 19 8.87 -20.05 15.77
C PHE A 19 8.45 -19.25 17.01
N ALA A 20 8.43 -17.92 16.93
CA ALA A 20 7.92 -17.06 17.99
C ALA A 20 6.78 -16.19 17.47
N GLU A 21 5.64 -16.22 18.17
CA GLU A 21 4.48 -15.35 17.93
C GLU A 21 4.89 -13.87 17.74
N TRP A 22 5.93 -13.43 18.44
CA TRP A 22 6.47 -12.07 18.35
C TRP A 22 6.98 -11.71 16.95
N THR A 23 7.64 -12.63 16.26
CA THR A 23 8.14 -12.42 14.88
C THR A 23 6.99 -12.34 13.88
N ALA A 24 5.97 -13.18 14.01
CA ALA A 24 4.77 -13.11 13.18
C ALA A 24 4.04 -11.77 13.34
N ARG A 25 3.92 -11.28 14.59
CA ARG A 25 3.34 -9.95 14.88
C ARG A 25 4.19 -8.80 14.35
N SER A 26 5.51 -8.84 14.51
CA SER A 26 6.38 -7.76 14.01
C SER A 26 6.34 -7.68 12.48
N MET A 27 6.24 -8.82 11.81
CA MET A 27 6.07 -8.87 10.35
C MET A 27 4.71 -8.36 9.90
N HIS A 28 3.62 -8.67 10.61
CA HIS A 28 2.31 -8.09 10.35
C HIS A 28 2.35 -6.56 10.36
N ILE A 29 2.99 -5.99 11.40
CA ILE A 29 3.18 -4.54 11.54
C ILE A 29 4.04 -4.00 10.39
N SER A 30 5.13 -4.68 10.04
CA SER A 30 6.03 -4.28 8.96
C SER A 30 5.32 -4.22 7.61
N VAL A 31 4.53 -5.26 7.25
CA VAL A 31 3.77 -5.30 6.00
C VAL A 31 2.71 -4.19 5.98
N THR A 32 2.00 -3.99 7.08
CA THR A 32 1.01 -2.91 7.21
C THR A 32 1.64 -1.54 7.03
N LEU A 33 2.80 -1.29 7.66
CA LEU A 33 3.54 -0.04 7.51
C LEU A 33 4.06 0.16 6.09
N ALA A 34 4.60 -0.89 5.45
CA ALA A 34 5.07 -0.82 4.07
C ALA A 34 3.93 -0.46 3.11
N VAL A 35 2.75 -1.04 3.32
CA VAL A 35 1.53 -0.73 2.57
C VAL A 35 1.09 0.73 2.79
N LEU A 36 1.04 1.18 4.04
CA LEU A 36 0.70 2.56 4.40
C LEU A 36 1.65 3.57 3.72
N LEU A 37 2.96 3.31 3.79
CA LEU A 37 3.98 4.17 3.19
C LEU A 37 3.88 4.20 1.67
N HIS A 38 3.60 3.05 1.04
CA HIS A 38 3.43 2.98 -0.42
C HIS A 38 2.23 3.81 -0.87
N MET A 39 1.07 3.59 -0.24
CA MET A 39 -0.17 4.34 -0.51
C MET A 39 0.01 5.84 -0.29
N ALA A 40 0.66 6.24 0.81
CA ALA A 40 0.99 7.63 1.06
C ALA A 40 1.87 8.22 -0.04
N GLY A 41 2.88 7.48 -0.49
CA GLY A 41 3.73 7.86 -1.62
C GLY A 41 2.93 8.10 -2.90
N VAL A 42 2.06 7.16 -3.26
CA VAL A 42 1.20 7.25 -4.46
C VAL A 42 0.28 8.48 -4.38
N PHE A 43 -0.37 8.70 -3.24
CA PHE A 43 -1.28 9.84 -3.05
C PHE A 43 -0.54 11.18 -3.04
N HIS A 44 0.68 11.22 -2.49
CA HIS A 44 1.55 12.40 -2.59
C HIS A 44 1.91 12.72 -4.03
N VAL A 45 2.26 11.71 -4.84
CA VAL A 45 2.58 11.92 -6.27
C VAL A 45 1.35 12.41 -7.04
N ALA A 46 0.16 11.84 -6.78
CA ALA A 46 -1.09 12.32 -7.35
C ALA A 46 -1.37 13.78 -6.96
N ALA A 47 -1.27 14.13 -5.67
CA ALA A 47 -1.46 15.51 -5.21
C ALA A 47 -0.45 16.49 -5.84
N LEU A 48 0.82 16.10 -5.95
CA LEU A 48 1.85 16.91 -6.62
C LEU A 48 1.53 17.16 -8.09
N SER A 49 0.97 16.18 -8.80
CA SER A 49 0.56 16.36 -10.19
C SER A 49 -0.55 17.42 -10.34
N ILE A 50 -1.51 17.44 -9.41
CA ILE A 50 -2.58 18.44 -9.33
C ILE A 50 -1.98 19.83 -9.09
N VAL A 51 -1.10 19.94 -8.09
CA VAL A 51 -0.44 21.20 -7.76
C VAL A 51 0.33 21.75 -8.95
N ARG A 52 1.08 20.90 -9.67
CA ARG A 52 1.83 21.31 -10.87
C ARG A 52 0.90 21.83 -11.96
N TYR A 53 -0.20 21.13 -12.25
CA TYR A 53 -1.16 21.56 -13.26
C TYR A 53 -1.79 22.92 -12.94
N PHE A 54 -2.29 23.12 -11.72
CA PHE A 54 -2.91 24.40 -11.34
C PHE A 54 -1.90 25.55 -11.29
N THR A 55 -0.68 25.26 -10.84
CA THR A 55 0.42 26.23 -10.86
C THR A 55 0.73 26.68 -12.29
N LEU A 56 0.86 25.73 -13.22
CA LEU A 56 1.07 26.03 -14.64
C LEU A 56 -0.11 26.81 -15.23
N LYS A 57 -1.35 26.40 -14.92
CA LYS A 57 -2.55 27.10 -15.40
C LYS A 57 -2.58 28.57 -14.96
N LYS A 58 -2.21 28.85 -13.70
CA LYS A 58 -2.16 30.22 -13.17
C LYS A 58 -1.03 31.06 -13.76
N LEU A 59 0.14 30.44 -13.95
CA LEU A 59 1.29 31.10 -14.58
C LEU A 59 0.94 31.62 -15.98
N ILE A 60 0.23 30.79 -16.75
CA ILE A 60 -0.21 31.13 -18.12
C ILE A 60 -1.30 32.21 -18.12
N SER A 61 -2.19 32.23 -17.12
CA SER A 61 -3.29 33.20 -17.08
C SER A 61 -2.88 34.61 -16.64
N GLY A 62 -1.60 34.85 -16.33
CA GLY A 62 -1.10 36.17 -15.91
C GLY A 62 -1.60 36.65 -14.54
N ASP A 63 -2.36 35.81 -13.82
CA ASP A 63 -2.96 36.11 -12.52
C ASP A 63 -1.96 35.79 -11.39
N ASN A 64 -0.88 36.58 -11.35
CA ASN A 64 0.29 36.36 -10.49
C ASN A 64 0.21 37.10 -9.14
N HIS A 65 -0.89 37.81 -8.84
CA HIS A 65 -0.93 38.66 -7.66
C HIS A 65 -1.06 37.90 -6.32
N ILE A 66 -1.45 36.61 -6.33
CA ILE A 66 -1.53 35.79 -5.12
C ILE A 66 -1.04 34.37 -5.39
N PRO A 67 -0.02 33.86 -4.64
CA PRO A 67 0.40 32.46 -4.72
C PRO A 67 -0.76 31.57 -4.25
N TRP A 68 -1.34 30.83 -5.19
CA TRP A 68 -2.49 29.96 -4.89
C TRP A 68 -2.12 28.80 -3.96
N PHE A 69 -0.86 28.35 -4.04
CA PHE A 69 -0.32 27.31 -3.20
C PHE A 69 0.29 27.94 -1.95
N SER A 70 -0.44 27.85 -0.84
CA SER A 70 0.02 28.34 0.47
C SER A 70 0.31 27.18 1.42
N PHE A 71 1.06 27.47 2.49
CA PHE A 71 1.33 26.51 3.55
C PHE A 71 0.03 25.92 4.15
N ARG A 72 -1.03 26.74 4.26
CA ARG A 72 -2.36 26.27 4.74
C ARG A 72 -2.95 25.21 3.81
N VAL A 73 -2.90 25.42 2.50
CA VAL A 73 -3.41 24.45 1.51
C VAL A 73 -2.58 23.17 1.53
N CYS A 74 -1.25 23.30 1.61
CA CYS A 74 -0.34 22.17 1.73
C CYS A 74 -0.64 21.32 2.98
N LYS A 75 -0.79 21.95 4.15
CA LYS A 75 -1.15 21.27 5.40
C LYS A 75 -2.46 20.50 5.28
N TRP A 76 -3.50 21.10 4.70
CA TRP A 76 -4.79 20.44 4.51
C TRP A 76 -4.69 19.25 3.55
N MET A 77 -3.97 19.37 2.44
CA MET A 77 -3.74 18.23 1.54
C MET A 77 -3.01 17.08 2.24
N ILE A 78 -1.96 17.37 3.00
CA ILE A 78 -1.21 16.34 3.74
C ILE A 78 -2.15 15.61 4.72
N LEU A 79 -2.96 16.35 5.49
CA LEU A 79 -3.91 15.76 6.41
C LEU A 79 -4.93 14.86 5.69
N VAL A 80 -5.49 15.32 4.57
CA VAL A 80 -6.43 14.53 3.77
C VAL A 80 -5.77 13.24 3.26
N ILE A 81 -4.54 13.32 2.75
CA ILE A 81 -3.79 12.15 2.28
C ILE A 81 -3.64 11.11 3.40
N PHE A 82 -3.15 11.52 4.57
CA PHE A 82 -2.96 10.59 5.69
C PHE A 82 -4.27 9.98 6.20
N ILE A 83 -5.34 10.77 6.27
CA ILE A 83 -6.68 10.26 6.63
C ILE A 83 -7.15 9.23 5.61
N SER A 84 -7.03 9.51 4.31
CA SER A 84 -7.43 8.59 3.24
C SER A 84 -6.62 7.29 3.26
N VAL A 85 -5.30 7.38 3.47
CA VAL A 85 -4.42 6.22 3.59
C VAL A 85 -4.79 5.36 4.79
N PHE A 86 -5.07 5.98 5.94
CA PHE A 86 -5.48 5.26 7.14
C PHE A 86 -6.80 4.50 6.94
N LEU A 87 -7.79 5.16 6.35
CA LEU A 87 -9.09 4.54 6.06
C LEU A 87 -8.98 3.36 5.08
N ALA A 88 -8.11 3.46 4.07
CA ALA A 88 -7.90 2.39 3.10
C ALA A 88 -7.10 1.20 3.67
N ALA A 89 -6.16 1.46 4.59
CA ALA A 89 -5.29 0.44 5.16
C ALA A 89 -5.84 -0.25 6.41
N PHE A 90 -6.75 0.40 7.15
CA PHE A 90 -7.35 -0.17 8.36
C PHE A 90 -8.03 -1.53 8.11
N PRO A 91 -8.82 -1.74 7.03
CA PRO A 91 -9.38 -3.04 6.71
C PRO A 91 -8.31 -4.13 6.51
N LEU A 92 -7.15 -3.80 5.94
CA LEU A 92 -6.06 -4.77 5.76
C LEU A 92 -5.49 -5.26 7.09
N ALA A 93 -5.28 -4.32 8.02
CA ALA A 93 -4.75 -4.65 9.35
C ALA A 93 -5.76 -5.42 10.21
N ALA A 94 -7.06 -5.12 10.08
CA ALA A 94 -8.12 -5.76 10.86
C ALA A 94 -8.44 -7.19 10.41
N MET A 95 -8.17 -7.53 9.14
CA MET A 95 -8.54 -8.83 8.53
C MET A 95 -7.41 -9.87 8.55
N CYS A 96 -6.25 -9.52 9.07
CA CYS A 96 -5.10 -10.41 9.20
C CYS A 96 -4.90 -10.78 10.67
N THR A 97 -4.93 -12.07 10.97
CA THR A 97 -4.65 -12.60 12.31
C THR A 97 -3.41 -13.48 12.26
N VAL A 98 -2.67 -13.51 13.35
CA VAL A 98 -1.59 -14.49 13.53
C VAL A 98 -2.24 -15.72 14.13
N ALA A 99 -2.28 -16.80 13.36
CA ALA A 99 -2.81 -18.08 13.83
C ALA A 99 -1.66 -19.06 14.05
N LYS A 100 -1.80 -19.87 15.09
CA LYS A 100 -0.92 -21.02 15.32
C LYS A 100 -1.43 -22.18 14.45
N LYS A 101 -0.56 -22.72 13.62
CA LYS A 101 -0.83 -23.93 12.84
C LYS A 101 0.04 -25.05 13.41
N ASP A 102 -0.60 -26.11 13.87
CA ASP A 102 0.10 -27.22 14.51
C ASP A 102 0.89 -28.08 13.50
N ARG A 103 0.57 -27.97 12.20
CA ARG A 103 1.28 -28.67 11.13
C ARG A 103 1.22 -27.87 9.81
N HIS A 104 2.38 -27.56 9.24
CA HIS A 104 2.47 -26.98 7.89
C HIS A 104 2.85 -28.08 6.89
N GLU A 105 1.86 -28.65 6.20
CA GLU A 105 2.01 -29.86 5.37
C GLU A 105 3.17 -29.76 4.35
N ASP A 106 3.25 -28.65 3.63
CA ASP A 106 4.28 -28.40 2.59
C ASP A 106 5.71 -28.39 3.16
N CYS A 107 5.88 -27.92 4.40
CA CYS A 107 7.20 -27.88 5.04
C CYS A 107 7.56 -29.14 5.81
N VAL A 108 6.56 -29.87 6.32
CA VAL A 108 6.79 -31.19 6.91
C VAL A 108 7.17 -32.21 5.83
N GLU A 109 6.67 -32.05 4.61
CA GLU A 109 7.07 -32.87 3.46
C GLU A 109 8.51 -32.58 3.01
N LYS A 110 8.93 -31.31 2.96
CA LYS A 110 10.31 -30.92 2.62
C LYS A 110 11.32 -31.16 3.75
N PHE A 111 10.92 -30.98 5.00
CA PHE A 111 11.78 -31.11 6.18
C PHE A 111 11.06 -31.86 7.33
N PRO A 112 11.17 -33.20 7.37
CA PRO A 112 10.42 -34.02 8.32
C PRO A 112 10.77 -33.79 9.80
N ASP A 113 11.95 -33.24 10.09
CA ASP A 113 12.39 -32.90 11.46
C ASP A 113 11.53 -31.80 12.10
N LEU A 114 10.74 -31.07 11.31
CA LEU A 114 9.86 -30.00 11.77
C LEU A 114 8.41 -30.44 12.01
N ALA A 115 8.12 -31.74 11.88
CA ALA A 115 6.76 -32.30 11.99
C ALA A 115 6.01 -31.97 13.30
N ASN A 116 6.75 -31.71 14.39
CA ASN A 116 6.19 -31.45 15.72
C ASN A 116 6.42 -30.00 16.19
N VAL A 117 6.94 -29.13 15.34
CA VAL A 117 7.23 -27.74 15.71
C VAL A 117 6.05 -26.85 15.28
N PRO A 118 5.43 -26.10 16.21
CA PRO A 118 4.29 -25.26 15.86
C PRO A 118 4.72 -24.12 14.94
N SER A 119 4.02 -23.93 13.82
CA SER A 119 4.22 -22.77 12.94
C SER A 119 3.24 -21.65 13.30
N TYR A 120 3.69 -20.40 13.18
CA TYR A 120 2.83 -19.23 13.30
C TYR A 120 2.74 -18.58 11.93
N GLU A 121 1.54 -18.54 11.37
CA GLU A 121 1.29 -18.01 10.04
C GLU A 121 0.35 -16.81 10.12
N LEU A 122 0.59 -15.85 9.23
CA LEU A 122 -0.35 -14.78 8.95
C LEU A 122 -1.51 -15.38 8.16
N GLN A 123 -2.62 -15.60 8.85
CA GLN A 123 -3.86 -16.03 8.23
C GLN A 123 -4.70 -14.78 7.90
N MET A 124 -5.08 -14.68 6.64
CA MET A 124 -6.21 -13.83 6.29
C MET A 124 -7.49 -14.51 6.75
N THR A 125 -8.54 -13.71 6.97
CA THR A 125 -9.89 -14.23 7.24
C THR A 125 -10.27 -15.35 6.26
N GLU A 126 -11.02 -16.34 6.72
CA GLU A 126 -11.48 -17.49 5.90
C GLU A 126 -12.52 -17.09 4.85
N ASP A 127 -13.05 -15.86 4.93
CA ASP A 127 -13.99 -15.32 3.94
C ASP A 127 -13.25 -14.95 2.63
N GLU A 128 -13.30 -15.87 1.66
CA GLU A 128 -12.73 -15.69 0.32
C GLU A 128 -13.24 -14.43 -0.40
N VAL A 129 -14.50 -14.04 -0.18
CA VAL A 129 -15.10 -12.85 -0.80
C VAL A 129 -14.42 -11.61 -0.24
N LEU A 130 -14.21 -11.56 1.08
CA LEU A 130 -13.59 -10.43 1.75
C LEU A 130 -12.11 -10.29 1.38
N VAL A 131 -11.39 -11.41 1.29
CA VAL A 131 -10.00 -11.44 0.81
C VAL A 131 -9.90 -10.93 -0.62
N THR A 132 -10.75 -11.43 -1.51
CA THR A 132 -10.78 -11.03 -2.91
C THR A 132 -11.13 -9.55 -3.06
N PHE A 133 -12.16 -9.09 -2.36
CA PHE A 133 -12.57 -7.69 -2.34
C PHE A 133 -11.43 -6.78 -1.89
N ASN A 134 -10.74 -7.14 -0.80
CA ASN A 134 -9.63 -6.36 -0.29
C ASN A 134 -8.46 -6.28 -1.28
N PHE A 135 -8.13 -7.40 -1.93
CA PHE A 135 -7.09 -7.44 -2.96
C PHE A 135 -7.43 -6.53 -4.15
N TRP A 136 -8.68 -6.58 -4.63
CA TRP A 136 -9.14 -5.71 -5.70
C TRP A 136 -9.19 -4.24 -5.29
N MET A 137 -9.70 -3.94 -4.10
CA MET A 137 -9.72 -2.57 -3.57
C MET A 137 -8.31 -2.01 -3.50
N PHE A 138 -7.35 -2.78 -2.98
CA PHE A 138 -5.95 -2.38 -2.94
C PHE A 138 -5.38 -2.14 -4.34
N HIS A 139 -5.58 -3.09 -5.26
CA HIS A 139 -5.08 -2.96 -6.62
C HIS A 139 -5.65 -1.73 -7.35
N LEU A 140 -6.94 -1.46 -7.18
CA LEU A 140 -7.61 -0.31 -7.79
C LEU A 140 -7.13 1.01 -7.19
N CYS A 141 -7.13 1.13 -5.85
CA CYS A 141 -6.79 2.37 -5.15
C CYS A 141 -5.30 2.72 -5.18
N ASP A 142 -4.42 1.73 -5.20
CA ASP A 142 -2.96 1.92 -5.15
C ASP A 142 -2.34 2.06 -6.54
N LYS A 143 -2.85 1.29 -7.51
CA LYS A 143 -2.20 1.15 -8.82
C LYS A 143 -3.05 1.71 -9.93
N LEU A 144 -4.21 1.13 -10.18
CA LEU A 144 -4.95 1.43 -11.41
C LEU A 144 -5.46 2.88 -11.43
N ILE A 145 -6.19 3.30 -10.39
CA ILE A 145 -6.77 4.65 -10.32
C ILE A 145 -5.66 5.72 -10.30
N PRO A 146 -4.63 5.64 -9.44
CA PRO A 146 -3.56 6.63 -9.43
C PRO A 146 -2.76 6.65 -10.73
N SER A 147 -2.50 5.50 -11.36
CA SER A 147 -1.78 5.47 -12.65
C SER A 147 -2.57 6.16 -13.76
N LEU A 148 -3.86 5.84 -13.90
CA LEU A 148 -4.74 6.51 -14.87
C LEU A 148 -4.82 8.01 -14.59
N PHE A 149 -4.96 8.38 -13.32
CA PHE A 149 -5.00 9.77 -12.89
C PHE A 149 -3.70 10.51 -13.26
N LEU A 150 -2.54 9.91 -12.99
CA LEU A 150 -1.24 10.50 -13.34
C LEU A 150 -1.04 10.62 -14.85
N CYS A 151 -1.48 9.64 -15.64
CA CYS A 151 -1.48 9.74 -17.11
C CYS A 151 -2.32 10.93 -17.59
N VAL A 152 -3.56 11.07 -17.07
CA VAL A 152 -4.45 12.19 -17.42
C VAL A 152 -3.84 13.53 -17.01
N MET A 153 -3.33 13.63 -15.78
CA MET A 153 -2.70 14.86 -15.28
C MET A 153 -1.44 15.23 -16.08
N THR A 154 -0.63 14.24 -16.45
CA THR A 154 0.56 14.46 -17.28
C THR A 154 0.17 14.97 -18.66
N TRP A 155 -0.85 14.36 -19.28
CA TRP A 155 -1.38 14.82 -20.57
C TRP A 155 -1.91 16.26 -20.49
N LEU A 156 -2.65 16.61 -19.42
CA LEU A 156 -3.14 17.97 -19.19
C LEU A 156 -2.00 18.98 -18.99
N ILE A 157 -0.95 18.60 -18.27
CA ILE A 157 0.24 19.44 -18.07
C ILE A 157 0.95 19.68 -19.40
N VAL A 158 1.23 18.63 -20.18
CA VAL A 158 1.88 18.74 -21.50
C VAL A 158 1.05 19.60 -22.44
N ARG A 159 -0.26 19.39 -22.49
CA ARG A 159 -1.17 20.21 -23.31
C ARG A 159 -1.12 21.68 -22.92
N LYS A 160 -1.03 21.99 -21.63
CA LYS A 160 -0.90 23.37 -21.14
C LYS A 160 0.48 23.95 -21.44
N PHE A 161 1.53 23.14 -21.34
CA PHE A 161 2.88 23.57 -21.65
C PHE A 161 3.05 23.94 -23.14
N ASN A 162 2.43 23.18 -24.04
CA ASN A 162 2.42 23.49 -25.48
C ASN A 162 1.57 24.71 -25.87
N GLN A 163 0.83 25.32 -24.93
CA GLN A 163 0.09 26.57 -25.15
C GLN A 163 0.90 27.82 -24.76
N VAL A 164 2.06 27.63 -24.14
CA VAL A 164 3.05 28.68 -23.84
C VAL A 164 3.97 28.83 -25.02
#